data_AF-A0A1Q6XBB0-F1
#
_entry.id   AF-A0A1Q6XBB0-F1
#
_cell.length_a   1.000
_cell.length_b   1.000
_cell.length_c   1.000
_cell.angle_alpha   90.00
_cell.angle_beta   90.00
_cell.angle_gamma   90.00
#
_symmetry.space_group_name_H-M   'P 1'
#
loop_
_entity.id
_entity.type
_entity.pdbx_description
1 polymer ?
#
loop_
_entity_poly.entity_id
_entity_poly.type
_entity_poly.pdbx_seq_one_letter_code
_entity_poly.pdbx_strand_id
1 'polypeptide(L)'
;MRAQSGDGRIRAAGRFDQLEISSGDGSIDVRALPGSAAVSNWDLHAGDGSISLELPDTFAADVDLHTSDGHISLDMPITVEGRLGQNNIHGKLNGGGKLLTIHTGDGSIRLQKSIGTAFKFQLEEFPAEGNAGVVGAYRSSALSGL
;
A
#
# COMPACT_ATOMS: atom_id res chain seq x y z
N MET A 1 -9.49 -7.37 -1.53
CA MET A 1 -8.78 -8.03 -0.41
C MET A 1 -9.21 -7.39 0.89
N ARG A 2 -9.32 -8.16 1.97
CA ARG A 2 -9.60 -7.66 3.32
C ARG A 2 -8.58 -8.19 4.32
N ALA A 3 -8.07 -7.35 5.21
CA ALA A 3 -7.16 -7.76 6.29
C ALA A 3 -7.36 -6.86 7.52
N GLN A 4 -7.22 -7.43 8.72
CA GLN A 4 -7.31 -6.68 9.96
C GLN A 4 -6.29 -7.20 10.98
N SER A 5 -5.71 -6.32 11.78
CA SER A 5 -4.74 -6.64 12.83
C SER A 5 -4.98 -5.77 14.05
N GLY A 6 -4.83 -6.36 15.24
CA GLY A 6 -4.84 -5.62 16.51
C GLY A 6 -3.50 -4.94 16.73
N ASP A 7 -2.43 -5.74 16.81
CA ASP A 7 -1.15 -5.31 17.42
C ASP A 7 0.08 -5.68 16.55
N GLY A 8 -0.16 -5.95 15.26
CA GLY A 8 0.82 -6.60 14.37
C GLY A 8 0.92 -5.95 13.00
N ARG A 9 2.11 -6.02 12.41
CA ARG A 9 2.41 -5.49 11.08
C ARG A 9 1.69 -6.27 9.98
N ILE A 10 0.94 -5.57 9.14
CA ILE A 10 0.29 -6.14 7.95
C ILE A 10 1.19 -5.91 6.75
N ARG A 11 1.47 -6.97 5.99
CA ARG A 11 2.16 -6.88 4.69
C ARG A 11 1.32 -7.52 3.62
N ALA A 12 1.05 -6.80 2.54
CA ALA A 12 0.36 -7.32 1.38
C ALA A 12 1.12 -6.96 0.10
N ALA A 13 1.29 -7.93 -0.80
CA ALA A 13 1.87 -7.69 -2.11
C ALA A 13 1.13 -8.52 -3.16
N GLY A 14 0.74 -7.89 -4.27
CA GLY A 14 -0.04 -8.57 -5.28
C GLY A 14 -0.75 -7.63 -6.23
N ARG A 15 -1.52 -8.19 -7.16
CA ARG A 15 -2.46 -7.43 -7.98
C ARG A 15 -3.76 -7.28 -7.19
N PHE A 16 -4.24 -6.05 -7.05
CA PHE A 16 -5.47 -5.77 -6.31
C PHE A 16 -6.43 -4.94 -7.17
N ASP A 17 -7.71 -5.29 -7.08
CA ASP A 17 -8.81 -4.49 -7.64
C ASP A 17 -9.60 -3.76 -6.53
N GLN A 18 -9.48 -4.25 -5.29
CA GLN A 18 -10.06 -3.73 -4.04
C GLN A 18 -9.12 -4.00 -2.86
N LEU A 19 -9.04 -3.07 -1.91
CA LEU A 19 -8.30 -3.23 -0.66
C LEU A 19 -9.08 -2.62 0.51
N GLU A 20 -9.15 -3.35 1.63
CA GLU A 20 -9.70 -2.87 2.89
C GLU A 20 -8.81 -3.44 4.00
N ILE A 21 -7.96 -2.60 4.59
CA ILE A 21 -6.98 -3.00 5.59
C ILE A 21 -7.09 -2.11 6.81
N SER A 22 -7.18 -2.72 7.99
CA SER A 22 -7.17 -2.01 9.28
C SER A 22 -6.11 -2.56 10.24
N SER A 23 -5.43 -1.68 10.95
CA SER A 23 -4.49 -2.00 12.03
C SER A 23 -4.77 -1.12 13.25
N GLY A 24 -4.79 -1.71 14.45
CA GLY A 24 -4.93 -0.96 15.70
C GLY A 24 -3.62 -0.31 16.14
N ASP A 25 -2.60 -1.15 16.33
CA ASP A 25 -1.25 -0.85 16.77
C ASP A 25 -0.27 -1.66 15.90
N GLY A 26 0.14 -1.09 14.78
CA GLY A 26 1.00 -1.77 13.83
C GLY A 26 1.05 -1.09 12.47
N SER A 27 2.16 -1.31 11.76
CA SER A 27 2.37 -0.75 10.42
C SER A 27 1.66 -1.55 9.32
N ILE A 28 1.25 -0.84 8.27
CA ILE A 28 0.67 -1.44 7.06
C ILE A 28 1.63 -1.18 5.91
N ASP A 29 2.14 -2.23 5.28
CA ASP A 29 2.90 -2.14 4.03
C ASP A 29 2.15 -2.85 2.91
N VAL A 30 1.78 -2.12 1.87
CA VAL A 30 1.10 -2.65 0.71
C VAL A 30 1.91 -2.34 -0.54
N ARG A 31 2.18 -3.37 -1.34
CA ARG A 31 2.75 -3.25 -2.68
C ARG A 31 1.75 -3.72 -3.72
N ALA A 32 1.14 -2.78 -4.42
CA ALA A 32 0.29 -3.07 -5.56
C ALA A 32 1.16 -3.32 -6.81
N LEU A 33 1.03 -4.51 -7.40
CA LEU A 33 1.74 -4.89 -8.61
C LEU A 33 1.11 -4.26 -9.86
N PRO A 34 1.85 -4.18 -10.99
CA PRO A 34 1.29 -3.76 -12.26
C PRO A 34 -0.01 -4.49 -12.61
N GLY A 35 -0.97 -3.75 -13.15
CA GLY A 35 -2.33 -4.25 -13.41
C GLY A 35 -3.29 -4.14 -12.23
N SER A 36 -2.84 -3.63 -11.07
CA SER A 36 -3.74 -3.20 -10.00
C SER A 36 -4.51 -1.96 -10.42
N ALA A 37 -5.79 -1.89 -10.05
CA ALA A 37 -6.66 -0.78 -10.36
C ALA A 37 -7.66 -0.54 -9.22
N ALA A 38 -8.03 0.71 -8.97
CA ALA A 38 -9.12 1.04 -8.06
C ALA A 38 -10.47 0.77 -8.75
N VAL A 39 -10.85 -0.51 -8.90
CA VAL A 39 -12.17 -0.88 -9.46
C VAL A 39 -13.27 -0.54 -8.45
N SER A 40 -12.96 -0.71 -7.16
CA SER A 40 -13.72 -0.20 -6.02
C SER A 40 -12.86 0.71 -5.16
N ASN A 41 -13.45 1.24 -4.08
CA ASN A 41 -12.70 1.99 -3.09
C ASN A 41 -11.61 1.14 -2.44
N TRP A 42 -10.52 1.80 -2.09
CA TRP A 42 -9.41 1.24 -1.32
C TRP A 42 -9.33 1.98 0.00
N ASP A 43 -9.42 1.25 1.10
CA ASP A 43 -9.51 1.80 2.44
C ASP A 43 -8.38 1.22 3.30
N LEU A 44 -7.44 2.07 3.73
CA LEU A 44 -6.33 1.68 4.61
C LEU A 44 -6.38 2.53 5.88
N HIS A 45 -6.41 1.87 7.03
CA HIS A 45 -6.54 2.53 8.34
C HIS A 45 -5.54 1.98 9.35
N ALA A 46 -4.79 2.87 10.03
CA ALA A 46 -3.95 2.54 11.16
C ALA A 46 -4.33 3.40 12.38
N GLY A 47 -4.40 2.81 13.58
CA GLY A 47 -4.54 3.58 14.82
C GLY A 47 -3.20 4.21 15.20
N ASP A 48 -2.26 3.35 15.56
CA ASP A 48 -0.85 3.67 15.82
C ASP A 48 0.02 2.88 14.82
N GLY A 49 0.87 3.57 14.08
CA GLY A 49 1.77 2.97 13.10
C GLY A 49 1.71 3.63 11.73
N SER A 50 2.79 3.48 10.96
CA SER A 50 2.90 4.08 9.63
C SER A 50 2.26 3.21 8.54
N ILE A 51 1.72 3.87 7.52
CA ILE A 51 1.19 3.23 6.31
C ILE A 51 2.12 3.54 5.14
N SER A 52 2.63 2.49 4.50
CA SER A 52 3.41 2.57 3.27
C SER A 52 2.67 1.88 2.14
N LEU A 53 2.32 2.63 1.10
CA LEU A 53 1.63 2.11 -0.08
C LEU A 53 2.45 2.38 -1.33
N GLU A 54 2.83 1.30 -2.02
CA GLU A 54 3.45 1.36 -3.34
C GLU A 54 2.40 1.08 -4.43
N LEU A 55 2.24 2.01 -5.38
CA LEU A 55 1.27 1.91 -6.47
C LEU A 55 1.95 1.91 -7.85
N PRO A 56 1.41 1.16 -8.84
CA PRO A 56 1.90 1.26 -10.20
C PRO A 56 1.69 2.69 -10.74
N ASP A 57 2.59 3.12 -11.62
CA ASP A 57 2.56 4.48 -12.20
C ASP A 57 1.26 4.80 -12.93
N THR A 58 0.54 3.79 -13.38
CA THR A 58 -0.73 3.90 -14.11
C THR A 58 -1.95 3.84 -13.20
N PHE A 59 -1.77 3.77 -11.87
CA PHE A 59 -2.88 3.67 -10.93
C PHE A 59 -3.66 4.98 -10.87
N ALA A 60 -4.94 4.94 -11.25
CA ALA A 60 -5.82 6.11 -11.23
C ALA A 60 -6.81 6.01 -10.07
N ALA A 61 -6.87 7.06 -9.25
CA ALA A 61 -7.73 7.15 -8.09
C ALA A 61 -7.88 8.60 -7.60
N ASP A 62 -9.01 8.90 -7.00
CA ASP A 62 -9.15 10.07 -6.13
C ASP A 62 -8.50 9.72 -4.80
N VAL A 63 -7.67 10.59 -4.24
CA VAL A 63 -6.90 10.32 -3.02
C VAL A 63 -7.36 11.19 -1.87
N ASP A 64 -7.52 10.57 -0.72
CA ASP A 64 -7.81 11.21 0.56
C ASP A 64 -6.86 10.64 1.63
N LEU A 65 -5.86 11.43 2.01
CA LEU A 65 -4.76 11.01 2.89
C LEU A 65 -4.78 11.87 4.14
N HIS A 66 -4.91 11.26 5.31
CA HIS A 66 -4.98 11.97 6.58
C HIS A 66 -4.16 11.29 7.67
N THR A 67 -3.38 12.08 8.40
CA THR A 67 -2.65 11.66 9.61
C THR A 67 -2.95 12.64 10.75
N SER A 68 -3.11 12.18 11.99
CA SER A 68 -3.32 13.12 13.11
C SER A 68 -1.99 13.66 13.65
N ASP A 69 -1.03 12.79 13.96
CA ASP A 69 0.33 13.17 14.37
C ASP A 69 1.37 12.45 13.49
N GLY A 70 1.96 13.19 12.55
CA GLY A 70 2.84 12.60 11.57
C GLY A 70 3.06 13.49 10.34
N HIS A 71 3.48 12.86 9.25
CA HIS A 71 3.68 13.53 7.98
C HIS A 71 3.25 12.64 6.81
N ILE A 72 2.84 13.28 5.73
CA ILE A 72 2.51 12.62 4.48
C ILE A 72 3.65 12.86 3.49
N SER A 73 4.21 11.78 2.95
CA SER A 73 5.23 11.81 1.90
C SER A 73 4.68 11.22 0.61
N LEU A 74 4.84 11.95 -0.48
CA LEU A 74 4.36 11.56 -1.81
C LEU A 74 5.55 11.51 -2.78
N ASP A 75 5.86 10.32 -3.29
CA ASP A 75 6.90 10.11 -4.29
C ASP A 75 6.31 9.89 -5.70
N MET A 76 5.06 10.34 -5.91
CA MET A 76 4.36 10.26 -7.20
C MET A 76 3.51 11.52 -7.43
N PRO A 77 3.28 11.92 -8.70
CA PRO A 77 2.56 13.15 -9.00
C PRO A 77 1.08 13.02 -8.63
N ILE A 78 0.61 13.93 -7.75
CA ILE A 78 -0.81 14.08 -7.40
C ILE A 78 -1.27 15.46 -7.85
N THR A 79 -2.40 15.50 -8.55
CA THR A 79 -3.12 16.75 -8.83
C THR A 79 -3.94 17.09 -7.58
N VAL A 80 -3.43 17.99 -6.75
CA VAL A 80 -4.12 18.42 -5.53
C VAL A 80 -5.39 19.18 -5.89
N GLU A 81 -6.50 18.82 -5.25
CA GLU A 81 -7.76 19.56 -5.36
C GLU A 81 -8.01 20.31 -4.04
N GLY A 82 -8.14 21.63 -4.11
CA GLY A 82 -8.35 22.47 -2.93
C GLY A 82 -7.06 22.87 -2.21
N ARG A 83 -7.03 22.75 -0.89
CA ARG A 83 -5.91 23.19 -0.04
C ARG A 83 -5.11 22.00 0.46
N LEU A 84 -3.81 22.01 0.21
CA LEU A 84 -2.87 21.06 0.81
C LEU A 84 -2.62 21.45 2.26
N GLY A 85 -2.93 20.53 3.19
CA GLY A 85 -2.55 20.63 4.59
C GLY A 85 -1.26 19.84 4.85
N GLN A 86 -0.56 20.17 5.93
CA GLN A 86 0.64 19.43 6.34
C GLN A 86 0.34 17.95 6.67
N ASN A 87 -0.88 17.68 7.13
CA ASN A 87 -1.36 16.39 7.62
C ASN A 87 -2.57 15.86 6.83
N ASN A 88 -2.98 16.58 5.78
CA ASN A 88 -4.13 16.21 4.96
C ASN A 88 -3.89 16.52 3.49
N ILE A 89 -4.07 15.53 2.62
CA ILE A 89 -3.94 15.69 1.18
C ILE A 89 -5.18 15.12 0.51
N HIS A 90 -5.85 15.97 -0.25
CA HIS A 90 -6.91 15.59 -1.17
C HIS A 90 -6.49 15.88 -2.61
N GLY A 91 -6.75 14.95 -3.52
CA GLY A 91 -6.41 15.16 -4.92
C GLY A 91 -6.69 13.97 -5.81
N LYS A 92 -6.01 13.94 -6.96
CA LYS A 92 -6.21 12.94 -7.99
C LYS A 92 -4.88 12.38 -8.47
N LEU A 93 -4.80 11.06 -8.53
CA LEU A 93 -3.76 10.30 -9.21
C LEU A 93 -4.22 9.96 -10.63
N ASN A 94 -3.37 10.24 -11.62
CA ASN A 94 -3.58 9.83 -13.03
C ASN A 94 -4.98 10.11 -13.60
N GLY A 95 -5.56 11.27 -13.25
CA GLY A 95 -6.89 11.69 -13.71
C GLY A 95 -8.05 11.38 -12.76
N GLY A 96 -7.79 10.72 -11.63
CA GLY A 96 -8.80 10.43 -10.61
C GLY A 96 -9.51 9.09 -10.83
N GLY A 97 -10.61 8.85 -10.10
CA GLY A 97 -11.41 7.65 -10.28
C GLY A 97 -12.16 7.20 -9.03
N LYS A 98 -11.89 5.96 -8.59
CA LYS A 98 -12.39 5.50 -7.29
C LYS A 98 -11.54 6.05 -6.16
N LEU A 99 -12.15 6.09 -4.98
CA LEU A 99 -11.52 6.68 -3.81
C LEU A 99 -10.48 5.73 -3.21
N LEU A 100 -9.28 6.27 -2.97
CA LEU A 100 -8.23 5.69 -2.15
C LEU A 100 -8.14 6.53 -0.87
N THR A 101 -8.59 5.95 0.23
CA THR A 101 -8.54 6.56 1.55
C THR A 101 -7.43 5.92 2.38
N ILE A 102 -6.54 6.74 2.92
CA ILE A 102 -5.49 6.32 3.85
C ILE A 102 -5.56 7.19 5.09
N HIS A 103 -5.82 6.56 6.23
CA HIS A 103 -5.94 7.24 7.51
C HIS A 103 -4.99 6.63 8.55
N THR A 104 -4.30 7.49 9.29
CA THR A 104 -3.52 7.07 10.45
C THR A 104 -3.71 8.01 11.64
N GLY A 105 -3.79 7.47 12.85
CA GLY A 105 -3.85 8.27 14.08
C GLY A 105 -2.47 8.84 14.41
N ASP A 106 -1.56 7.98 14.83
CA ASP A 106 -0.17 8.34 15.14
C ASP A 106 0.78 7.62 14.17
N GLY A 107 1.36 8.37 13.23
CA GLY A 107 2.25 7.78 12.23
C GLY A 107 2.26 8.51 10.89
N SER A 108 3.19 8.09 10.04
CA SER A 108 3.38 8.68 8.73
C SER A 108 2.68 7.89 7.63
N ILE A 109 2.22 8.62 6.62
CA ILE A 109 1.74 8.04 5.37
C ILE A 109 2.82 8.23 4.32
N ARG A 110 3.23 7.14 3.68
CA ARG A 110 4.15 7.18 2.54
C ARG A 110 3.48 6.56 1.33
N LEU A 111 3.28 7.38 0.31
CA LEU A 111 2.77 6.93 -0.99
C LEU A 111 3.89 6.96 -2.01
N GLN A 112 4.22 5.80 -2.57
CA GLN A 112 5.36 5.67 -3.48
C GLN A 112 4.94 5.06 -4.80
N LYS A 113 5.67 5.44 -5.85
CA LYS A 113 5.63 4.72 -7.12
C LYS A 113 6.25 3.34 -6.92
N SER A 114 5.49 2.28 -7.17
CA SER A 114 6.02 0.93 -7.28
C SER A 114 6.97 0.93 -8.47
N ILE A 115 8.27 0.83 -8.22
CA ILE A 115 9.22 0.60 -9.29
C ILE A 115 8.92 -0.81 -9.78
N GLY A 116 8.41 -0.92 -11.01
CA GLY A 116 8.25 -2.18 -11.72
C GLY A 116 9.63 -2.76 -12.04
N THR A 117 10.44 -3.03 -11.02
CA THR A 117 11.60 -3.87 -11.21
C THR A 117 11.04 -5.25 -11.46
N ALA A 118 11.18 -5.71 -12.70
CA ALA A 118 11.09 -7.10 -13.06
C ALA A 118 12.18 -7.87 -12.31
N PHE A 119 12.00 -8.07 -11.01
CA PHE A 119 12.73 -9.08 -10.28
C PHE A 119 12.22 -10.40 -10.83
N LYS A 120 13.04 -11.11 -11.60
CA LYS A 120 12.82 -12.53 -11.89
C LYS A 120 12.83 -13.25 -10.54
N PHE A 121 11.66 -13.47 -9.96
CA PHE A 121 11.51 -14.37 -8.83
C PHE A 121 11.66 -15.79 -9.36
N GLN A 122 12.79 -16.43 -9.08
CA GLN A 122 12.90 -17.87 -9.27
C GLN A 122 12.07 -18.52 -8.16
N LEU A 123 10.97 -19.17 -8.54
CA LEU A 123 10.14 -19.96 -7.64
C LEU A 123 10.97 -21.16 -7.17
N GLU A 124 11.48 -21.13 -5.96
CA GLU A 124 11.88 -22.36 -5.28
C GLU A 124 10.64 -22.92 -4.59
N GLU A 125 10.15 -24.03 -5.14
CA GLU A 125 8.98 -24.75 -4.66
C GLU A 125 9.37 -25.47 -3.37
N PHE A 126 8.96 -24.93 -2.22
CA PHE A 126 9.11 -25.65 -0.95
C PHE A 126 8.07 -26.77 -0.89
N PRO A 127 8.44 -27.99 -0.49
CA PRO A 127 7.47 -29.07 -0.29
C PRO A 127 6.44 -28.63 0.75
N ALA A 128 5.17 -28.67 0.35
CA ALA A 128 4.05 -28.28 1.19
C ALA A 128 3.87 -29.27 2.35
N GLU A 129 4.10 -28.83 3.58
CA GLU A 129 3.56 -29.51 4.76
C GLU A 129 2.30 -28.78 5.25
N GLY A 130 1.17 -29.46 5.15
CA GLY A 130 -0.05 -29.09 5.87
C GLY A 130 -1.03 -28.23 5.08
N ASN A 131 -2.29 -28.68 5.07
CA ASN A 131 -3.43 -28.08 4.37
C ASN A 131 -3.82 -26.72 4.99
N ALA A 132 -3.15 -25.65 4.59
CA ALA A 132 -3.62 -24.28 4.75
C ALA A 132 -3.24 -23.49 3.48
N GLY A 133 -4.20 -22.74 2.93
CA GLY A 133 -4.12 -22.08 1.63
C GLY A 133 -2.82 -21.29 1.43
N VAL A 134 -2.30 -21.36 0.20
CA VAL A 134 -1.04 -20.78 -0.25
C VAL A 134 -0.93 -19.31 0.17
N VAL A 135 -0.19 -19.03 1.24
CA VAL A 135 0.36 -17.71 1.56
C VAL A 135 1.83 -17.76 1.18
N GLY A 136 2.16 -17.24 -0.01
CA GLY A 136 3.54 -17.18 -0.47
C GLY A 136 4.37 -16.29 0.45
N ALA A 137 5.25 -16.90 1.24
CA ALA A 137 6.30 -16.20 1.97
C ALA A 137 7.48 -15.97 1.02
N TYR A 138 7.77 -14.72 0.68
CA TYR A 138 8.90 -14.37 -0.18
C TYR A 138 10.10 -13.95 0.69
N ARG A 139 11.27 -14.55 0.47
CA ARG A 139 12.54 -14.02 0.98
C ARG A 139 13.17 -13.11 -0.07
N SER A 140 13.54 -11.89 0.34
CA SER A 140 14.36 -10.98 -0.44
C SER A 140 15.82 -11.38 -0.29
N SER A 141 16.52 -11.64 -1.39
CA SER A 141 17.98 -11.66 -1.43
C SER A 141 18.45 -10.53 -2.35
N ALA A 142 19.17 -9.57 -1.79
CA ALA A 142 19.93 -8.61 -2.60
C ALA A 142 21.05 -9.37 -3.32
N LEU A 143 21.12 -9.26 -4.64
CA LEU A 143 22.29 -9.67 -5.40
C LEU A 143 23.45 -8.76 -4.99
N SER A 144 24.36 -9.28 -4.18
CA SER A 144 25.67 -8.67 -4.00
C SER A 144 26.44 -8.89 -5.29
N GLY A 145 26.60 -7.83 -6.08
CA GLY A 145 27.43 -7.84 -7.28
C GLY A 145 28.91 -7.83 -6.91
N LEU A 146 29.58 -8.95 -7.15
CA LEU A 146 30.92 -9.18 -7.74
C LEU A 146 31.55 -10.44 -7.13
#